data_AF-A0A7S7W6X7-F1
#
_entry.id   AF-A0A7S7W6X7-F1
#
_cell.length_a   1.000
_cell.length_b   1.000
_cell.length_c   1.000
_cell.angle_alpha   90.00
_cell.angle_beta   90.00
_cell.angle_gamma   90.00
#
_symmetry.space_group_name_H-M   'P 1'
#
loop_
_entity.id
_entity.type
_entity.pdbx_description
1 polymer ?
#
loop_
_entity_poly.entity_id
_entity_poly.type
_entity_poly.pdbx_seq_one_letter_code
_entity_poly.pdbx_strand_id
1 'polypeptide(L)'
;MTQPQLSFDGDPNGPAYQSWREQFCREVAKVDFVPVGDRQVHRTIVPSILPRIRLSASFGTPMSFVSLGTNDELVITTSPNLALSGAMGKRPLEIAAGDITIGAPSIKGAHITQTGHGNFQTALLPRKALLRNPAMRTRKIIEIAHLAGFHDVSYFHRAFHRRFGQTPDDVRKLSGETS
;
A
#
# COMPACT_ATOMS: atom_id res chain seq x y z
N MET A 1 23.74 8.77 -3.30
CA MET A 1 22.43 9.42 -3.07
C MET A 1 22.02 9.13 -1.63
N THR A 2 21.93 10.16 -0.79
CA THR A 2 21.41 10.03 0.58
C THR A 2 19.91 9.73 0.49
N GLN A 3 19.46 8.64 1.11
CA GLN A 3 18.02 8.35 1.16
C GLN A 3 17.33 9.45 1.99
N PRO A 4 16.14 9.94 1.56
CA PRO A 4 15.42 10.91 2.37
C PRO A 4 15.04 10.25 3.70
N GLN A 5 15.24 10.97 4.80
CA GLN A 5 14.76 10.59 6.12
C GLN A 5 13.76 11.65 6.58
N LEU A 6 12.55 11.21 6.92
CA LEU A 6 11.50 12.07 7.44
C LEU A 6 11.28 11.72 8.91
N SER A 7 11.56 12.67 9.79
CA SER A 7 11.41 12.47 11.24
C SER A 7 10.58 13.58 11.85
N PHE A 8 9.78 13.23 12.86
CA PHE A 8 8.97 14.16 13.63
C PHE A 8 8.97 13.76 15.10
N ASP A 9 9.09 14.77 15.94
CA ASP A 9 8.95 14.67 17.38
C ASP A 9 8.19 15.90 17.88
N GLY A 10 6.98 15.71 18.41
CA GLY A 10 6.19 16.82 18.92
C GLY A 10 4.68 16.57 19.03
N ASP A 11 3.94 17.67 19.19
CA ASP A 11 2.49 17.67 19.34
C ASP A 11 1.77 17.31 18.02
N PRO A 12 0.90 16.28 18.00
CA PRO A 12 0.11 15.92 16.82
C PRO A 12 -0.92 16.97 16.38
N ASN A 13 -1.24 17.95 17.21
CA ASN A 13 -2.26 18.97 16.89
C ASN A 13 -1.65 20.24 16.27
N GLY A 14 -0.32 20.36 16.24
CA GLY A 14 0.37 21.54 15.74
C GLY A 14 0.50 21.59 14.22
N PRO A 15 0.69 22.78 13.63
CA PRO A 15 0.93 22.93 12.19
C PRO A 15 2.21 22.23 11.71
N ALA A 16 3.20 22.06 12.58
CA ALA A 16 4.43 21.32 12.28
C ALA A 16 4.14 19.83 11.97
N TYR A 17 3.26 19.21 12.75
CA TYR A 17 2.83 17.83 12.50
C TYR A 17 2.10 17.71 11.16
N GLN A 18 1.19 18.65 10.86
CA GLN A 18 0.43 18.65 9.60
C GLN A 18 1.37 18.73 8.40
N SER A 19 2.34 19.65 8.41
CA SER A 19 3.34 19.80 7.35
C SER A 19 4.19 18.53 7.16
N TRP A 20 4.67 17.94 8.26
CA TRP A 20 5.44 16.69 8.19
C TRP A 20 4.59 15.51 7.69
N ARG A 21 3.34 15.39 8.15
CA ARG A 21 2.39 14.35 7.71
C ARG A 21 2.16 14.46 6.21
N GLU A 22 1.87 15.66 5.70
CA GLU A 22 1.65 15.91 4.28
C GLU A 22 2.87 15.53 3.43
N GLN A 23 4.09 15.84 3.91
CA GLN A 23 5.32 15.43 3.24
C GLN A 23 5.44 13.91 3.15
N PHE A 24 5.22 13.18 4.25
CA PHE A 24 5.21 11.72 4.24
C PHE A 24 4.18 11.14 3.26
N CYS A 25 2.93 11.63 3.30
CA CYS A 25 1.84 11.10 2.48
C CYS A 25 2.11 11.30 0.98
N ARG A 26 2.87 12.35 0.64
CA ARG A 26 3.29 12.64 -0.73
C ARG A 26 4.47 11.79 -1.17
N GLU A 27 5.48 11.65 -0.32
CA GLU A 27 6.78 11.07 -0.70
C GLU A 27 6.85 9.55 -0.54
N VAL A 28 6.18 8.98 0.47
CA VAL A 28 6.41 7.61 0.90
C VAL A 28 5.27 6.69 0.48
N ALA A 29 4.05 7.01 0.91
CA ALA A 29 2.90 6.16 0.72
C ALA A 29 1.67 7.04 0.47
N LYS A 30 0.92 6.76 -0.61
CA LYS A 30 -0.38 7.40 -0.94
C LYS A 30 -1.47 6.99 0.06
N VAL A 31 -1.17 7.17 1.32
CA VAL A 31 -1.93 6.76 2.50
C VAL A 31 -1.90 7.93 3.45
N ASP A 32 -2.92 8.06 4.28
CA ASP A 32 -2.91 9.02 5.37
C ASP A 32 -2.78 8.26 6.70
N PHE A 33 -2.52 8.96 7.78
CA PHE A 33 -2.45 8.33 9.10
C PHE A 33 -2.85 9.30 10.20
N VAL A 34 -3.35 8.72 11.29
CA VAL A 34 -3.71 9.44 12.51
C VAL A 34 -2.95 8.84 13.69
N PRO A 35 -2.50 9.67 14.66
CA PRO A 35 -1.88 9.15 15.87
C PRO A 35 -2.92 8.35 16.67
N VAL A 36 -2.44 7.33 17.40
CA VAL A 36 -3.29 6.60 18.34
C VAL A 36 -3.01 7.14 19.74
N GLY A 37 -4.02 7.83 20.30
CA GLY A 37 -3.94 8.54 21.58
C GLY A 37 -3.45 9.99 21.44
N ASP A 38 -3.56 10.74 22.54
CA ASP A 38 -3.36 12.20 22.55
C ASP A 38 -1.96 12.62 23.02
N ARG A 39 -1.00 11.70 22.99
CA ARG A 39 0.38 11.94 23.45
C ARG A 39 1.26 12.50 22.32
N GLN A 40 2.47 12.92 22.70
CA GLN A 40 3.54 13.31 21.79
C GLN A 40 3.81 12.21 20.73
N VAL A 41 3.91 12.63 19.47
CA VAL A 41 4.25 11.74 18.36
C VAL A 41 5.76 11.77 18.17
N HIS A 42 6.38 10.59 18.30
CA HIS A 42 7.72 10.33 17.82
C HIS A 42 7.64 9.40 16.62
N ARG A 43 8.21 9.80 15.48
CA ARG A 43 8.22 9.01 14.25
C ARG A 43 9.46 9.29 13.41
N THR A 44 10.12 8.23 12.97
CA THR A 44 11.14 8.28 11.92
C THR A 44 10.76 7.34 10.79
N ILE A 45 10.94 7.81 9.55
CA ILE A 45 10.61 7.06 8.34
C ILE A 45 11.78 7.20 7.36
N VAL A 46 12.25 6.06 6.89
CA VAL A 46 13.35 5.96 5.94
C VAL A 46 12.83 5.29 4.67
N PRO A 47 12.31 6.07 3.70
CA PRO A 47 11.94 5.56 2.38
C PRO A 47 13.16 5.21 1.52
N SER A 48 13.04 4.13 0.75
CA SER A 48 13.91 3.81 -0.38
C SER A 48 13.05 3.66 -1.63
N ILE A 49 13.12 4.67 -2.52
CA ILE A 49 12.37 4.68 -3.77
C ILE A 49 13.23 4.02 -4.85
N LEU A 50 12.85 2.80 -5.24
CA LEU A 50 13.48 2.04 -6.31
C LEU A 50 12.64 2.14 -7.59
N PRO A 51 13.20 1.81 -8.77
CA PRO A 51 12.41 1.72 -9.99
C PRO A 51 11.24 0.74 -9.80
N ARG A 52 10.01 1.28 -9.80
CA ARG A 52 8.74 0.54 -9.67
C ARG A 52 8.49 -0.14 -8.32
N ILE A 53 9.32 0.03 -7.30
CA ILE A 53 9.06 -0.48 -5.94
C ILE A 53 9.40 0.62 -4.95
N ARG A 54 8.55 0.85 -3.95
CA ARG A 54 8.92 1.70 -2.81
C ARG A 54 9.05 0.86 -1.57
N LEU A 55 10.20 0.96 -0.93
CA LEU A 55 10.43 0.40 0.39
C LEU A 55 10.35 1.52 1.41
N SER A 56 9.89 1.22 2.61
CA SER A 56 10.03 2.14 3.74
C SER A 56 10.19 1.37 5.02
N ALA A 57 11.15 1.81 5.84
CA ALA A 57 11.21 1.46 7.25
C ALA A 57 10.57 2.57 8.06
N SER A 58 9.72 2.22 9.01
CA SER A 58 9.09 3.16 9.93
C SER A 58 9.37 2.74 11.37
N PHE A 59 9.63 3.70 12.24
CA PHE A 59 9.86 3.49 13.66
C PHE A 59 9.20 4.59 14.47
N GLY A 60 8.52 4.24 15.56
CA GLY A 60 8.04 5.19 16.54
C GLY A 60 6.74 4.79 17.22
N THR A 61 5.99 5.82 17.64
CA THR A 61 4.74 5.75 18.41
C THR A 61 3.61 4.97 17.73
N PRO A 62 2.51 4.62 18.41
CA PRO A 62 1.32 4.07 17.76
C PRO A 62 0.67 5.02 16.74
N MET A 63 0.29 4.51 15.56
CA MET A 63 -0.43 5.24 14.49
C MET A 63 -1.41 4.32 13.76
N SER A 64 -2.53 4.88 13.32
CA SER A 64 -3.49 4.22 12.43
C SER A 64 -3.36 4.76 11.02
N PHE A 65 -3.04 3.88 10.07
CA PHE A 65 -2.99 4.16 8.65
C PHE A 65 -4.41 4.08 8.08
N VAL A 66 -4.88 5.22 7.60
CA VAL A 66 -6.24 5.44 7.09
C VAL A 66 -6.19 5.82 5.62
N SER A 67 -7.35 5.92 4.98
CA SER A 67 -7.47 6.29 3.56
C SER A 67 -6.75 5.34 2.59
N LEU A 68 -6.49 4.09 3.00
CA LEU A 68 -5.84 3.06 2.19
C LEU A 68 -6.59 2.75 0.88
N GLY A 69 -7.92 2.93 0.87
CA GLY A 69 -8.81 2.58 -0.24
C GLY A 69 -8.53 3.26 -1.59
N THR A 70 -7.69 4.29 -1.63
CA THR A 70 -7.28 4.96 -2.87
C THR A 70 -5.94 4.46 -3.42
N ASN A 71 -5.22 3.64 -2.66
CA ASN A 71 -3.91 3.12 -3.02
C ASN A 71 -4.03 1.78 -3.79
N ASP A 72 -3.71 1.82 -5.08
CA ASP A 72 -3.77 0.67 -6.01
C ASP A 72 -2.51 -0.22 -5.98
N GLU A 73 -1.63 -0.05 -4.99
CA GLU A 73 -0.42 -0.87 -4.83
C GLU A 73 -0.70 -2.07 -3.94
N LEU A 74 -0.02 -3.18 -4.19
CA LEU A 74 0.08 -4.28 -3.24
C LEU A 74 1.08 -3.88 -2.16
N VAL A 75 0.75 -4.12 -0.90
CA VAL A 75 1.65 -3.80 0.22
C VAL A 75 2.07 -5.07 0.90
N ILE A 76 3.37 -5.29 0.99
CA ILE A 76 3.96 -6.29 1.87
C ILE A 76 4.38 -5.56 3.13
N THR A 77 3.91 -6.02 4.28
CA THR A 77 4.28 -5.45 5.59
C THR A 77 5.02 -6.51 6.39
N THR A 78 6.16 -6.12 6.96
CA THR A 78 6.90 -6.91 7.95
C THR A 78 6.93 -6.14 9.27
N SER A 79 6.66 -6.83 10.37
CA SER A 79 6.60 -6.20 11.69
C SER A 79 7.45 -7.00 12.68
N PRO A 80 8.78 -6.82 12.67
CA PRO A 80 9.69 -7.73 13.38
C PRO A 80 9.44 -7.76 14.89
N ASN A 81 9.08 -6.62 15.49
CA ASN A 81 9.03 -6.46 16.94
C ASN A 81 7.66 -5.98 17.46
N LEU A 82 6.64 -5.98 16.61
CA LEU A 82 5.38 -5.32 16.92
C LEU A 82 4.18 -5.99 16.26
N ALA A 83 3.04 -5.97 16.96
CA ALA A 83 1.77 -6.38 16.39
C ALA A 83 1.08 -5.22 15.64
N LEU A 84 0.47 -5.54 14.52
CA LEU A 84 -0.42 -4.64 13.78
C LEU A 84 -1.81 -5.27 13.75
N SER A 85 -2.84 -4.46 13.95
CA SER A 85 -4.24 -4.87 13.82
C SER A 85 -4.91 -4.08 12.71
N GLY A 86 -6.10 -4.48 12.29
CA GLY A 86 -6.89 -3.69 11.35
C GLY A 86 -7.88 -4.52 10.57
N ALA A 87 -8.25 -4.03 9.39
CA ALA A 87 -9.15 -4.75 8.51
C ALA A 87 -8.85 -4.45 7.05
N MET A 88 -9.13 -5.43 6.18
CA MET A 88 -9.23 -5.27 4.74
C MET A 88 -10.71 -5.29 4.35
N GLY A 89 -11.35 -4.12 4.42
CA GLY A 89 -12.79 -3.99 4.29
C GLY A 89 -13.51 -4.60 5.49
N LYS A 90 -14.29 -5.67 5.27
CA LYS A 90 -15.02 -6.36 6.35
C LYS A 90 -14.23 -7.50 7.01
N ARG A 91 -13.02 -7.79 6.51
CA ARG A 91 -12.20 -8.90 7.01
C ARG A 91 -11.21 -8.37 8.04
N PRO A 92 -11.27 -8.79 9.31
CA PRO A 92 -10.26 -8.42 10.29
C PRO A 92 -8.90 -8.99 9.87
N LEU A 93 -7.83 -8.27 10.25
CA LEU A 93 -6.46 -8.64 9.98
C LEU A 93 -5.63 -8.35 11.24
N GLU A 94 -5.00 -9.38 11.76
CA GLU A 94 -4.00 -9.29 12.83
C GLU A 94 -2.66 -9.78 12.27
N ILE A 95 -1.60 -9.07 12.59
CA ILE A 95 -0.22 -9.38 12.20
C ILE A 95 0.57 -9.43 13.50
N ALA A 96 1.05 -10.61 13.89
CA ALA A 96 1.85 -10.73 15.10
C ALA A 96 3.25 -10.15 14.89
N ALA A 97 3.97 -9.93 16.00
CA ALA A 97 5.40 -9.62 15.91
C ALA A 97 6.15 -10.78 15.25
N GLY A 98 6.98 -10.47 14.27
CA GLY A 98 7.72 -11.44 13.45
C GLY A 98 7.00 -11.87 12.17
N ASP A 99 5.72 -11.56 12.01
CA ASP A 99 4.96 -11.97 10.84
C ASP A 99 5.22 -11.08 9.62
N ILE A 100 4.87 -11.64 8.45
CA ILE A 100 4.82 -10.96 7.17
C ILE A 100 3.40 -11.08 6.63
N THR A 101 2.84 -9.97 6.15
CA THR A 101 1.50 -9.95 5.55
C THR A 101 1.52 -9.26 4.20
N ILE A 102 0.62 -9.71 3.31
CA ILE A 102 0.33 -9.05 2.04
C ILE A 102 -1.08 -8.47 2.11
N GLY A 103 -1.20 -7.15 1.94
CA GLY A 103 -2.46 -6.41 1.96
C GLY A 103 -2.78 -5.76 0.61
N ALA A 104 -4.07 -5.58 0.35
CA ALA A 104 -4.60 -4.79 -0.76
C ALA A 104 -5.28 -3.52 -0.21
N PRO A 105 -4.53 -2.42 -0.02
CA PRO A 105 -5.03 -1.14 0.51
C PRO A 105 -6.28 -0.63 -0.22
N SER A 106 -6.35 -0.79 -1.54
CA SER A 106 -7.48 -0.38 -2.41
C SER A 106 -8.86 -0.92 -1.99
N ILE A 107 -8.94 -1.90 -1.08
CA ILE A 107 -10.21 -2.37 -0.55
C ILE A 107 -10.85 -1.24 0.30
N LYS A 108 -12.08 -0.85 -0.05
CA LYS A 108 -12.83 0.17 0.70
C LYS A 108 -12.97 -0.25 2.17
N GLY A 109 -12.62 0.64 3.09
CA GLY A 109 -12.63 0.39 4.54
C GLY A 109 -11.34 -0.26 5.06
N ALA A 110 -10.33 -0.46 4.20
CA ALA A 110 -9.04 -0.92 4.65
C ALA A 110 -8.36 0.10 5.59
N HIS A 111 -7.85 -0.40 6.70
CA HIS A 111 -7.05 0.36 7.66
C HIS A 111 -6.12 -0.61 8.40
N ILE A 112 -4.99 -0.09 8.88
CA ILE A 112 -4.04 -0.82 9.70
C ILE A 112 -3.64 0.07 10.86
N THR A 113 -3.64 -0.47 12.07
CA THR A 113 -3.28 0.22 13.29
C THR A 113 -2.07 -0.44 13.92
N GLN A 114 -1.04 0.37 14.11
CA GLN A 114 0.12 0.06 14.92
C GLN A 114 -0.29 0.20 16.40
N THR A 115 -0.30 -0.90 17.15
CA THR A 115 -0.87 -0.92 18.52
C THR A 115 0.13 -0.56 19.62
N GLY A 116 1.43 -0.54 19.31
CA GLY A 116 2.51 -0.28 20.26
C GLY A 116 3.67 0.49 19.64
N HIS A 117 4.61 0.93 20.47
CA HIS A 117 5.83 1.58 19.99
C HIS A 117 6.75 0.54 19.34
N GLY A 118 7.29 0.82 18.16
CA GLY A 118 8.18 -0.12 17.49
C GLY A 118 8.42 0.20 16.03
N ASN A 119 8.92 -0.80 15.30
CA ASN A 119 9.21 -0.69 13.88
C ASN A 119 8.37 -1.66 13.03
N PHE A 120 8.13 -1.22 11.80
CA PHE A 120 7.63 -2.06 10.73
C PHE A 120 8.26 -1.61 9.42
N GLN A 121 8.30 -2.50 8.43
CA GLN A 121 8.77 -2.18 7.09
C GLN A 121 7.66 -2.49 6.10
N THR A 122 7.61 -1.73 5.02
CA THR A 122 6.67 -1.98 3.94
C THR A 122 7.36 -1.97 2.59
N ALA A 123 6.93 -2.85 1.70
CA ALA A 123 7.21 -2.80 0.28
C ALA A 123 5.90 -2.53 -0.47
N LEU A 124 5.86 -1.44 -1.24
CA LEU A 124 4.74 -1.05 -2.07
C LEU A 124 5.07 -1.42 -3.52
N LEU A 125 4.26 -2.33 -4.07
CA LEU A 125 4.40 -2.86 -5.41
C LEU A 125 3.22 -2.36 -6.26
N PRO A 126 3.45 -1.60 -7.34
CA PRO A 126 2.43 -1.20 -8.28
C PRO A 126 1.75 -2.43 -8.87
N ARG A 127 0.44 -2.56 -8.70
CA ARG A 127 -0.31 -3.70 -9.24
C ARG A 127 -0.21 -3.80 -10.76
N LYS A 128 -0.08 -2.64 -11.43
CA LYS A 128 0.22 -2.57 -12.87
C LYS A 128 1.53 -3.28 -13.25
N ALA A 129 2.52 -3.36 -12.37
CA ALA A 129 3.76 -4.10 -12.63
C ALA A 129 3.52 -5.62 -12.66
N LEU A 130 2.60 -6.15 -11.85
CA LEU A 130 2.18 -7.55 -11.91
C LEU A 130 1.49 -7.87 -13.23
N LEU A 131 0.63 -6.96 -13.72
CA LEU A 131 -0.07 -7.10 -15.00
C LEU A 131 0.87 -7.03 -16.22
N ARG A 132 1.99 -6.34 -16.10
CA ARG A 132 3.02 -6.20 -17.15
C ARG A 132 4.09 -7.29 -17.11
N ASN A 133 3.98 -8.27 -16.20
CA ASN A 133 4.95 -9.35 -16.10
C ASN A 133 4.91 -10.22 -17.39
N PRO A 134 6.02 -10.38 -18.12
CA PRO A 134 6.09 -11.25 -19.29
C PRO A 134 5.64 -12.70 -19.02
N ALA A 135 5.85 -13.22 -17.81
CA ALA A 135 5.36 -14.55 -17.40
C ALA A 135 3.83 -14.61 -17.23
N MET A 136 3.16 -13.47 -17.05
CA MET A 136 1.69 -13.35 -17.07
C MET A 136 1.17 -13.09 -18.50
N ARG A 137 2.04 -12.84 -19.48
CA ARG A 137 1.69 -12.48 -20.87
C ARG A 137 1.05 -13.66 -21.63
N THR A 138 1.39 -14.89 -21.26
CA THR A 138 0.86 -16.12 -21.86
C THR A 138 -0.43 -16.64 -21.20
N ARG A 139 -0.80 -16.13 -20.01
CA ARG A 139 -2.07 -16.55 -19.37
C ARG A 139 -3.26 -15.94 -20.10
N LYS A 140 -4.28 -16.75 -20.37
CA LYS A 140 -5.50 -16.26 -21.02
C LYS A 140 -6.20 -15.25 -20.10
N ILE A 141 -6.77 -14.18 -20.66
CA ILE A 141 -7.46 -13.15 -19.86
C ILE A 141 -8.58 -13.75 -18.98
N ILE A 142 -9.23 -14.83 -19.45
CA ILE A 142 -10.21 -15.59 -18.67
C ILE A 142 -9.65 -16.18 -17.37
N GLU A 143 -8.39 -16.65 -17.36
CA GLU A 143 -7.76 -17.16 -16.15
C GLU A 143 -7.46 -16.04 -15.16
N ILE A 144 -7.06 -14.87 -15.66
CA ILE A 144 -6.85 -13.67 -14.83
C ILE A 144 -8.18 -13.21 -14.22
N ALA A 145 -9.26 -13.25 -15.00
CA ALA A 145 -10.61 -12.93 -14.52
C ALA A 145 -11.03 -13.88 -13.38
N HIS A 146 -10.85 -15.20 -13.57
CA HIS A 146 -11.15 -16.20 -12.54
C HIS A 146 -10.31 -16.00 -11.27
N LEU A 147 -9.00 -15.78 -11.39
CA LEU A 147 -8.12 -15.53 -10.23
C LEU A 147 -8.47 -14.24 -9.47
N ALA A 148 -9.01 -13.25 -10.18
CA ALA A 148 -9.51 -12.02 -9.60
C ALA A 148 -10.92 -12.15 -9.00
N GLY A 149 -11.53 -13.34 -9.05
CA GLY A 149 -12.85 -13.63 -8.48
C GLY A 149 -14.03 -13.33 -9.41
N PHE A 150 -13.79 -13.12 -10.72
CA PHE A 150 -14.84 -12.95 -11.72
C PHE A 150 -15.19 -14.29 -12.35
N HIS A 151 -16.46 -14.69 -12.31
CA HIS A 151 -16.96 -15.91 -12.95
C HIS A 151 -17.29 -15.73 -14.45
N ASP A 152 -17.27 -14.48 -14.94
CA ASP A 152 -17.62 -14.13 -16.31
C ASP A 152 -16.61 -13.14 -16.89
N VAL A 153 -15.95 -13.53 -17.98
CA VAL A 153 -14.89 -12.74 -18.63
C VAL A 153 -15.43 -11.49 -19.35
N SER A 154 -16.65 -11.54 -19.86
CA SER A 154 -17.29 -10.39 -20.52
C SER A 154 -17.66 -9.33 -19.49
N TYR A 155 -18.14 -9.72 -18.30
CA TYR A 155 -18.37 -8.84 -17.19
C TYR A 155 -17.07 -8.25 -16.65
N PHE A 156 -16.01 -9.05 -16.55
CA PHE A 156 -14.66 -8.56 -16.24
C PHE A 156 -14.20 -7.48 -17.23
N HIS A 157 -14.31 -7.71 -18.55
CA HIS A 157 -13.97 -6.71 -19.57
C HIS A 157 -14.77 -5.42 -19.40
N ARG A 158 -16.09 -5.51 -19.22
CA ARG A 158 -16.95 -4.33 -19.00
C ARG A 158 -16.57 -3.57 -17.72
N ALA A 159 -16.32 -4.28 -16.63
CA ALA A 159 -15.93 -3.68 -15.36
C ALA A 159 -14.54 -3.02 -15.42
N PHE A 160 -13.58 -3.69 -16.07
CA PHE A 160 -12.22 -3.19 -16.26
C PHE A 160 -12.21 -1.95 -17.15
N HIS A 161 -12.90 -1.98 -18.29
CA HIS A 161 -13.00 -0.83 -19.19
C HIS A 161 -13.65 0.38 -18.51
N ARG A 162 -14.75 0.16 -17.78
CA ARG A 162 -15.41 1.22 -16.99
C ARG A 162 -14.50 1.84 -15.93
N ARG A 163 -13.58 1.07 -15.34
CA ARG A 163 -12.67 1.55 -14.28
C ARG A 163 -11.42 2.22 -14.82
N PHE A 164 -10.85 1.70 -15.92
CA PHE A 164 -9.52 2.07 -16.40
C PHE A 164 -9.52 2.75 -17.79
N GLY A 165 -10.67 2.84 -18.47
CA GLY A 165 -10.81 3.44 -19.80
C GLY A 165 -10.20 2.63 -20.95
N GLN A 166 -9.66 1.44 -20.67
CA GLN A 166 -8.96 0.58 -21.62
C GLN A 166 -9.39 -0.88 -21.42
N THR A 167 -9.31 -1.74 -22.44
CA THR A 167 -9.56 -3.18 -22.22
C THR A 167 -8.31 -3.86 -21.64
N PRO A 168 -8.47 -5.01 -20.94
CA PRO A 168 -7.32 -5.79 -20.48
C PRO A 168 -6.33 -6.13 -21.60
N ASP A 169 -6.83 -6.40 -22.81
CA ASP A 169 -6.01 -6.70 -23.99
C ASP A 169 -5.23 -5.49 -24.50
N ASP A 170 -5.82 -4.29 -24.51
CA ASP A 170 -5.12 -3.06 -24.91
C ASP A 170 -3.95 -2.77 -23.97
N VAL A 171 -4.18 -2.90 -22.66
CA VAL A 171 -3.12 -2.76 -21.64
C VAL A 171 -2.02 -3.79 -21.85
N ARG A 172 -2.38 -5.01 -22.26
CA ARG A 172 -1.42 -6.08 -22.56
C ARG A 172 -0.61 -5.80 -23.83
N LYS A 173 -1.23 -5.26 -24.89
CA LYS A 173 -0.53 -4.87 -26.14
C LYS A 173 0.46 -3.72 -25.92
N LEU A 174 0.07 -2.70 -25.16
CA LEU A 174 0.95 -1.57 -24.79
C LEU A 174 2.18 -2.00 -23.99
N SER A 175 2.11 -3.13 -23.27
CA SER A 175 3.27 -3.70 -22.58
C SER A 175 4.25 -4.44 -23.51
N GLY A 176 3.86 -4.70 -24.75
CA GLY A 176 4.63 -5.43 -25.75
C GLY A 176 5.35 -4.60 -26.80
N GLU A 177 4.95 -3.34 -27.00
CA GLU A 177 5.54 -2.41 -27.97
C GLU A 177 6.72 -1.60 -27.42
N THR A 178 7.10 -1.81 -26.14
CA THR A 178 8.25 -1.14 -25.51
C THR A 178 9.51 -2.02 -25.46
N SER A 179 9.60 -3.06 -26.30
CA SER A 179 10.80 -3.90 -26.45
C SER A 179 11.64 -3.46 -27.63
#